data_AF-A0A7Y7ILY4-F1
#
_entry.id   AF-A0A7Y7ILY4-F1
#
_cell.length_a   1.000
_cell.length_b   1.000
_cell.length_c   1.000
_cell.angle_alpha   90.00
_cell.angle_beta   90.00
_cell.angle_gamma   90.00
#
_symmetry.space_group_name_H-M   'P 1'
#
loop_
_entity.id
_entity.type
_entity.pdbx_description
1 polymer ?
#
loop_
_entity_poly.entity_id
_entity_poly.type
_entity_poly.pdbx_seq_one_letter_code
_entity_poly.pdbx_strand_id
1 'polypeptide(L)'
;MTITKPQAQALAALLHELRPEWVPASLMTLIWEHRDDHPFPELTAAAVAVAINPDKRTPGIIFLPGTHWHLTAQKPAPQQFLTTAEKRRLAHAQRAGYDAVKNGVDPFDTSTPFHIPVISPDDLNPAATMEAFQRGQDLARWEQRQHQPGPAAIEAPTTNVIEEAAQ
;
A
#
# COMPACT_ATOMS: atom_id res chain seq x y z
N MET A 1 29.06 15.69 -20.14
CA MET A 1 28.27 16.32 -21.22
C MET A 1 27.57 17.51 -20.61
N THR A 2 27.80 18.71 -21.14
CA THR A 2 27.19 19.95 -20.64
C THR A 2 25.69 19.99 -20.92
N ILE A 3 24.91 20.44 -19.95
CA ILE A 3 23.46 20.62 -20.11
C ILE A 3 23.18 21.79 -21.04
N THR A 4 22.31 21.56 -22.03
CA THR A 4 21.88 22.59 -22.98
C THR A 4 20.77 23.48 -22.42
N LYS A 5 20.60 24.69 -22.97
CA LYS A 5 19.53 25.61 -22.56
C LYS A 5 18.12 25.00 -22.68
N PRO A 6 17.73 24.32 -23.79
CA PRO A 6 16.42 23.68 -23.87
C PRO A 6 16.20 22.59 -22.82
N GLN A 7 17.24 21.82 -22.49
CA GLN A 7 17.19 20.81 -21.44
C GLN A 7 16.97 21.44 -20.05
N ALA A 8 17.69 22.53 -19.74
CA ALA A 8 17.49 23.27 -18.50
C ALA A 8 16.08 23.85 -18.39
N GLN A 9 15.54 24.40 -19.50
CA GLN A 9 14.17 24.94 -19.55
C GLN A 9 13.12 23.85 -19.32
N ALA A 10 13.27 22.69 -19.97
CA ALA A 10 12.37 21.56 -19.80
C ALA A 10 12.38 21.05 -18.35
N LEU A 11 13.57 20.92 -17.74
CA LEU A 11 13.70 20.50 -16.36
C LEU A 11 13.10 21.53 -15.38
N ALA A 12 13.36 22.82 -15.58
CA ALA A 12 12.81 23.88 -14.74
C ALA A 12 11.27 23.92 -14.79
N ALA A 13 10.68 23.75 -15.97
CA ALA A 13 9.23 23.66 -16.12
C ALA A 13 8.66 22.43 -15.38
N LEU A 14 9.27 21.25 -15.57
CA LEU A 14 8.86 20.03 -14.88
C LEU A 14 8.89 20.18 -13.34
N LEU A 15 9.97 20.74 -12.81
CA LEU A 15 10.12 20.93 -11.35
C LEU A 15 9.10 21.94 -10.80
N HIS A 16 8.74 22.96 -11.58
CA HIS A 16 7.70 23.91 -11.19
C HIS A 16 6.31 23.25 -11.13
N GLU A 17 5.99 22.37 -12.07
CA GLU A 17 4.73 21.60 -12.02
C GLU A 17 4.64 20.71 -10.78
N LEU A 18 5.77 20.13 -10.34
CA LEU A 18 5.83 19.35 -9.10
C LEU A 18 5.79 20.23 -7.85
N ARG A 19 6.38 21.43 -7.92
CA ARG A 19 6.57 22.37 -6.81
C ARG A 19 6.28 23.79 -7.28
N PRO A 20 5.02 24.24 -7.30
CA PRO A 20 4.63 25.55 -7.81
C PRO A 20 5.32 26.73 -7.10
N GLU A 21 5.78 26.55 -5.87
CA GLU A 21 6.54 27.55 -5.14
C GLU A 21 7.98 27.72 -5.64
N TRP A 22 8.51 26.78 -6.45
CA TRP A 22 9.82 26.90 -7.08
C TRP A 22 9.69 27.63 -8.41
N VAL A 23 10.13 28.88 -8.43
CA VAL A 23 10.00 29.76 -9.59
C VAL A 23 10.92 29.29 -10.73
N PRO A 24 10.42 29.16 -11.98
CA PRO A 24 11.22 28.68 -13.12
C PRO A 24 12.50 29.48 -13.38
N ALA A 25 12.47 30.80 -13.17
CA ALA A 25 13.64 31.66 -13.35
C ALA A 25 14.78 31.34 -12.35
N SER A 26 14.43 31.05 -11.09
CA SER A 26 15.40 30.64 -10.07
C SER A 26 15.96 29.26 -10.38
N LEU A 27 15.12 28.31 -10.81
CA LEU A 27 15.55 26.98 -11.25
C LEU A 27 16.49 27.05 -12.46
N MET A 28 16.18 27.89 -13.45
CA MET A 28 17.03 28.11 -14.60
C MET A 28 18.42 28.61 -14.21
N THR A 29 18.49 29.56 -13.28
CA THR A 29 19.77 30.10 -12.79
C THR A 29 20.59 28.99 -12.12
N LEU A 30 19.96 28.26 -11.21
CA LEU A 30 20.57 27.17 -10.45
C LEU A 30 21.10 26.04 -11.37
N ILE A 31 20.28 25.58 -12.32
CA ILE A 31 20.67 24.55 -13.29
C ILE A 31 21.80 25.06 -14.19
N TRP A 32 21.79 26.34 -14.57
CA TRP A 32 22.82 26.91 -15.42
C TRP A 32 24.18 27.03 -14.73
N GLU A 33 24.19 27.32 -13.42
CA GLU A 33 25.40 27.34 -12.59
C GLU A 33 26.05 25.95 -12.48
N HIS A 34 25.24 24.90 -12.41
CA HIS A 34 25.66 23.50 -12.22
C HIS A 34 25.61 22.66 -13.50
N ARG A 35 25.55 23.28 -14.68
CA ARG A 35 25.30 22.60 -15.97
C ARG A 35 26.41 21.63 -16.39
N ASP A 36 27.57 21.72 -15.77
CA ASP A 36 28.76 20.93 -16.10
C ASP A 36 29.04 19.84 -15.05
N ASP A 37 28.33 19.84 -13.91
CA ASP A 37 28.61 18.97 -12.77
C ASP A 37 28.11 17.54 -13.01
N HIS A 38 26.93 17.40 -13.62
CA HIS A 38 26.25 16.12 -13.81
C HIS A 38 25.64 16.00 -15.21
N PRO A 39 25.60 14.79 -15.79
CA PRO A 39 24.90 14.55 -17.04
C PRO A 39 23.39 14.74 -16.86
N PHE A 40 22.73 15.25 -17.91
CA PHE A 40 21.31 15.61 -17.85
C PHE A 40 20.37 14.51 -17.30
N PRO A 41 20.49 13.21 -17.68
CA PRO A 41 19.61 12.17 -17.14
C PRO A 41 19.74 11.99 -15.62
N GLU A 42 20.97 12.06 -15.10
CA GLU A 42 21.25 11.88 -13.67
C GLU A 42 20.73 13.07 -12.86
N LEU A 43 21.01 14.30 -13.32
CA LEU A 43 20.45 15.50 -12.70
C LEU A 43 18.92 15.48 -12.69
N THR A 44 18.30 15.05 -13.79
CA THR A 44 16.84 14.99 -13.89
C THR A 44 16.26 14.03 -12.85
N ALA A 45 16.82 12.83 -12.70
CA ALA A 45 16.39 11.86 -11.72
C ALA A 45 16.54 12.39 -10.27
N ALA A 46 17.71 12.94 -9.97
CA ALA A 46 18.03 13.53 -8.67
C ALA A 46 17.08 14.69 -8.32
N ALA A 47 16.85 15.58 -9.28
CA ALA A 47 15.97 16.74 -9.11
C ALA A 47 14.52 16.33 -8.86
N VAL A 48 14.00 15.34 -9.60
CA VAL A 48 12.64 14.83 -9.41
C VAL A 48 12.49 14.17 -8.04
N ALA A 49 13.46 13.38 -7.59
CA ALA A 49 13.41 12.76 -6.26
C ALA A 49 13.42 13.80 -5.13
N VAL A 50 14.17 14.89 -5.29
CA VAL A 50 14.15 16.01 -4.33
C VAL A 50 12.82 16.75 -4.37
N ALA A 51 12.26 16.99 -5.56
CA ALA A 51 10.99 17.70 -5.72
C ALA A 51 9.80 16.94 -5.08
N ILE A 52 9.75 15.62 -5.23
CA ILE A 52 8.68 14.76 -4.66
C ILE A 52 8.69 14.78 -3.12
N ASN A 53 9.83 15.06 -2.48
CA ASN A 53 9.93 15.10 -1.04
C ASN A 53 9.50 16.48 -0.48
N PRO A 54 8.38 16.57 0.29
CA PRO A 54 7.88 17.84 0.82
C PRO A 54 8.80 18.47 1.88
N ASP A 55 9.68 17.70 2.53
CA ASP A 55 10.62 18.22 3.51
C ASP A 55 11.72 19.08 2.86
N LYS A 56 11.95 18.91 1.56
CA LYS A 56 12.94 19.67 0.79
C LYS A 56 12.29 20.95 0.28
N ARG A 57 12.45 22.04 1.04
CA ARG A 57 11.79 23.32 0.75
C ARG A 57 12.43 24.13 -0.36
N THR A 58 13.73 23.96 -0.61
CA THR A 58 14.48 24.77 -1.58
C THR A 58 15.09 23.91 -2.69
N PRO A 59 15.12 24.42 -3.93
CA PRO A 59 15.69 23.68 -5.05
C PRO A 59 17.22 23.52 -4.97
N GLY A 60 17.91 24.38 -4.21
CA GLY A 60 19.35 24.28 -3.99
C GLY A 60 19.82 22.93 -3.45
N ILE A 61 18.95 22.20 -2.75
CA ILE A 61 19.25 20.88 -2.18
C ILE A 61 19.55 19.84 -3.27
N ILE A 62 19.06 20.04 -4.50
CA ILE A 62 19.34 19.16 -5.64
C ILE A 62 20.85 18.96 -5.81
N PHE A 63 21.63 20.04 -5.73
CA PHE A 63 23.07 20.04 -5.98
C PHE A 63 23.90 19.69 -4.74
N LEU A 64 23.27 19.48 -3.59
CA LEU A 64 23.96 18.99 -2.41
C LEU A 64 24.17 17.47 -2.52
N PRO A 65 25.28 16.92 -2.01
CA PRO A 65 25.47 15.48 -1.92
C PRO A 65 24.38 14.86 -1.05
N GLY A 66 23.83 13.71 -1.46
CA GLY A 66 22.71 13.09 -0.78
C GLY A 66 22.21 11.82 -1.47
N THR A 67 21.28 11.13 -0.80
CA THR A 67 20.71 9.85 -1.26
C THR A 67 19.93 9.97 -2.57
N HIS A 68 19.45 11.17 -2.91
CA HIS A 68 18.76 11.45 -4.17
C HIS A 68 19.66 11.34 -5.40
N TRP A 69 20.99 11.32 -5.25
CA TRP A 69 21.93 11.00 -6.33
C TRP A 69 22.15 9.50 -6.51
N HIS A 70 21.81 8.70 -5.50
CA HIS A 70 21.95 7.24 -5.53
C HIS A 70 20.64 6.54 -5.84
N LEU A 71 19.83 7.14 -6.73
CA LEU A 71 18.70 6.48 -7.37
C LEU A 71 19.24 5.47 -8.38
N THR A 72 20.05 4.51 -7.92
CA THR A 72 20.33 3.32 -8.69
C THR A 72 18.97 2.78 -9.08
N ALA A 73 18.73 2.66 -10.38
CA ALA A 73 17.48 2.20 -10.95
C ALA A 73 16.98 1.01 -10.13
N GLN A 74 16.09 1.27 -9.17
CA GLN A 74 15.26 0.23 -8.60
C GLN A 74 14.41 -0.14 -9.79
N LYS A 75 14.89 -1.14 -10.56
CA LYS A 75 14.09 -1.82 -11.55
C LYS A 75 12.78 -2.07 -10.80
N PRO A 76 11.66 -1.40 -11.17
CA PRO A 76 10.42 -1.66 -10.48
C PRO A 76 10.27 -3.17 -10.50
N ALA A 77 10.13 -3.77 -9.32
CA ALA A 77 9.89 -5.20 -9.23
C ALA A 77 8.79 -5.48 -10.26
N PRO A 78 8.98 -6.46 -11.17
CA PRO A 78 8.02 -6.67 -12.25
C PRO A 78 6.64 -6.71 -11.60
N GLN A 79 5.78 -5.76 -11.97
CA GLN A 79 4.39 -5.79 -11.53
C GLN A 79 3.83 -7.10 -12.06
N GLN A 80 3.78 -8.11 -11.20
CA GLN A 80 3.23 -9.41 -11.55
C GLN A 80 1.74 -9.21 -11.70
N PHE A 81 1.29 -8.93 -12.93
CA PHE A 81 -0.12 -8.97 -13.25
C PHE A 81 -0.59 -10.41 -13.08
N LEU A 82 -1.51 -10.62 -12.13
CA LEU A 82 -2.15 -11.92 -11.96
C LEU A 82 -2.79 -12.34 -13.28
N THR A 83 -2.41 -13.52 -13.75
CA THR A 83 -3.05 -14.22 -14.86
C THR A 83 -4.52 -14.50 -14.53
N THR A 84 -5.34 -14.75 -15.56
CA THR A 84 -6.74 -15.15 -15.37
C THR A 84 -6.86 -16.41 -14.50
N ALA A 85 -5.90 -17.33 -14.60
CA ALA A 85 -5.86 -18.54 -13.77
C ALA A 85 -5.63 -18.20 -12.29
N GLU A 86 -4.64 -17.34 -12.00
CA GLU A 86 -4.35 -16.91 -10.62
C GLU A 86 -5.51 -16.13 -10.00
N LYS A 87 -6.15 -15.23 -10.75
CA LYS A 87 -7.35 -14.52 -10.28
C LYS A 87 -8.48 -15.48 -9.90
N ARG A 88 -8.73 -16.50 -10.73
CA ARG A 88 -9.74 -17.53 -10.43
C ARG A 88 -9.39 -18.34 -9.19
N ARG A 89 -8.11 -18.68 -9.00
CA ARG A 89 -7.66 -19.40 -7.79
C ARG A 89 -7.83 -18.57 -6.53
N LEU A 90 -7.43 -17.30 -6.52
CA LEU A 90 -7.62 -16.42 -5.37
C LEU A 90 -9.10 -16.26 -5.00
N ALA A 91 -9.96 -16.10 -6.01
CA ALA A 91 -11.41 -16.04 -5.79
C ALA A 91 -11.98 -17.34 -5.23
N HIS A 92 -11.49 -18.49 -5.72
CA HIS A 92 -11.86 -19.80 -5.19
C HIS A 92 -11.43 -19.98 -3.73
N ALA A 93 -10.19 -19.64 -3.39
CA ALA A 93 -9.66 -19.72 -2.03
C ALA A 93 -10.45 -18.83 -1.06
N GLN A 94 -10.77 -17.60 -1.47
CA GLN A 94 -11.60 -16.69 -0.68
C GLN A 94 -13.00 -17.27 -0.43
N ARG A 95 -13.64 -17.85 -1.46
CA ARG A 95 -14.94 -18.49 -1.31
C ARG A 95 -14.88 -19.72 -0.38
N ALA A 96 -13.86 -20.55 -0.53
CA ALA A 96 -13.65 -21.71 0.33
C ALA A 96 -13.50 -21.32 1.81
N GLY A 97 -12.75 -20.25 2.11
CA GLY A 97 -12.61 -19.74 3.48
C GLY A 97 -13.92 -19.23 4.07
N TYR A 98 -14.74 -18.56 3.25
CA TYR A 98 -16.07 -18.12 3.65
C TYR A 98 -17.01 -19.30 3.95
N ASP A 99 -17.07 -20.27 3.03
CA ASP A 99 -17.92 -21.46 3.15
C ASP A 99 -17.50 -22.35 4.33
N ALA A 100 -16.20 -22.46 4.61
CA ALA A 100 -15.67 -23.19 5.76
C ALA A 100 -16.23 -22.69 7.09
N VAL A 101 -16.27 -21.37 7.28
CA VAL A 101 -16.82 -20.76 8.51
C VAL A 101 -18.34 -20.88 8.58
N LYS A 102 -19.04 -20.71 7.45
CA LYS A 102 -20.51 -20.78 7.42
C LYS A 102 -21.04 -22.19 7.64
N ASN A 103 -20.37 -23.18 7.04
CA ASN A 103 -20.83 -24.57 7.02
C ASN A 103 -20.13 -25.43 8.09
N GLY A 104 -19.13 -24.89 8.80
CA GLY A 104 -18.34 -25.64 9.77
C GLY A 104 -17.50 -26.75 9.13
N VAL A 105 -17.18 -26.62 7.85
CA VAL A 105 -16.38 -27.59 7.09
C VAL A 105 -14.93 -27.19 7.18
N ASP A 106 -14.05 -28.12 7.58
CA ASP A 106 -12.61 -27.91 7.48
C ASP A 106 -12.16 -28.20 6.04
N PRO A 107 -11.71 -27.19 5.28
CA PRO A 107 -11.29 -27.37 3.90
C PRO A 107 -9.91 -28.04 3.78
N PHE A 108 -9.21 -28.26 4.90
CA PHE A 108 -8.00 -29.08 4.97
C PHE A 108 -8.30 -30.53 5.36
N ASP A 109 -9.54 -30.86 5.74
CA ASP A 109 -9.95 -32.22 6.04
C ASP A 109 -10.15 -33.02 4.74
N THR A 110 -9.13 -33.82 4.43
CA THR A 110 -9.08 -34.70 3.26
C THR A 110 -10.02 -35.90 3.37
N SER A 111 -10.64 -36.15 4.54
CA SER A 111 -11.57 -37.25 4.73
C SER A 111 -12.97 -36.96 4.16
N THR A 112 -13.25 -35.71 3.80
CA THR A 112 -14.51 -35.32 3.19
C THR A 112 -14.53 -35.64 1.69
N PRO A 113 -15.61 -36.25 1.14
CA PRO A 113 -15.69 -36.58 -0.28
C PRO A 113 -15.75 -35.36 -1.22
N PHE A 114 -15.83 -34.15 -0.65
CA PHE A 114 -15.84 -32.88 -1.37
C PHE A 114 -14.57 -32.04 -1.10
N HIS A 115 -13.49 -32.67 -0.61
CA HIS A 115 -12.23 -31.98 -0.38
C HIS A 115 -11.66 -31.39 -1.68
N ILE A 116 -11.62 -30.06 -1.76
CA ILE A 116 -10.92 -29.33 -2.81
C ILE A 116 -9.73 -28.62 -2.16
N PRO A 117 -8.48 -28.96 -2.53
CA PRO A 117 -7.31 -28.39 -1.87
C PRO A 117 -7.25 -26.88 -2.10
N VAL A 118 -7.17 -26.13 -0.99
CA VAL A 118 -7.11 -24.66 -1.00
C VAL A 118 -5.82 -24.15 -1.65
N ILE A 119 -4.72 -24.89 -1.49
CA ILE A 119 -3.42 -24.61 -2.12
C ILE A 119 -3.13 -25.73 -3.13
N SER A 120 -2.80 -25.35 -4.36
CA SER A 120 -2.33 -26.30 -5.39
C SER A 120 -0.80 -26.36 -5.42
N PRO A 121 -0.18 -27.51 -5.72
CA PRO A 121 1.25 -27.59 -6.02
C PRO A 121 1.71 -26.64 -7.15
N ASP A 122 0.80 -26.27 -8.04
CA ASP A 122 1.04 -25.33 -9.15
C ASP A 122 0.81 -23.85 -8.77
N ASP A 123 0.68 -23.54 -7.47
CA ASP A 123 0.51 -22.16 -7.02
C ASP A 123 1.83 -21.40 -7.06
N LEU A 124 1.88 -20.42 -7.96
CA LEU A 124 2.99 -19.47 -8.09
C LEU A 124 3.15 -18.60 -6.83
N ASN A 125 2.07 -18.43 -6.05
CA ASN A 125 2.09 -17.70 -4.78
C ASN A 125 1.13 -18.33 -3.75
N PRO A 126 1.56 -19.39 -3.05
CA PRO A 126 0.73 -20.06 -2.04
C PRO A 126 0.39 -19.14 -0.85
N ALA A 127 1.23 -18.15 -0.55
CA ALA A 127 0.97 -17.18 0.51
C ALA A 127 -0.23 -16.27 0.17
N ALA A 128 -0.31 -15.78 -1.07
CA ALA A 128 -1.46 -14.99 -1.52
C ALA A 128 -2.76 -15.80 -1.53
N THR A 129 -2.70 -17.09 -1.87
CA THR A 129 -3.84 -18.01 -1.79
C THR A 129 -4.33 -18.17 -0.35
N MET A 130 -3.41 -18.34 0.61
CA MET A 130 -3.75 -18.41 2.03
C MET A 130 -4.30 -17.10 2.59
N GLU A 131 -3.78 -15.95 2.16
CA GLU A 131 -4.33 -14.65 2.54
C GLU A 131 -5.76 -14.47 2.00
N ALA A 132 -6.02 -14.86 0.75
CA ALA A 132 -7.36 -14.82 0.18
C ALA A 132 -8.33 -15.72 0.97
N PHE A 133 -7.90 -16.92 1.34
CA PHE A 133 -8.65 -17.82 2.20
C PHE A 133 -8.98 -17.19 3.57
N GLN A 134 -7.99 -16.59 4.24
CA GLN A 134 -8.18 -15.90 5.52
C GLN A 134 -9.19 -14.76 5.42
N ARG A 135 -9.12 -13.95 4.35
CA ARG A 135 -10.11 -12.88 4.08
C ARG A 135 -11.53 -13.44 3.97
N GLY A 136 -11.70 -14.61 3.35
CA GLY A 136 -12.98 -15.32 3.29
C GLY A 136 -13.53 -15.66 4.68
N GLN A 137 -12.68 -16.23 5.54
CA GLN A 137 -13.05 -16.57 6.92
C GLN A 137 -13.46 -15.32 7.71
N ASP A 138 -12.67 -14.25 7.62
CA ASP A 138 -12.91 -13.02 8.37
C ASP A 138 -14.23 -12.36 7.97
N LEU A 139 -14.56 -12.38 6.68
CA LEU A 139 -15.85 -11.92 6.17
C LEU A 139 -17.01 -12.73 6.75
N ALA A 140 -16.93 -14.07 6.70
CA ALA A 140 -17.98 -14.94 7.23
C ALA A 140 -18.20 -14.74 8.74
N ARG A 141 -17.12 -14.62 9.51
CA ARG A 141 -17.19 -14.33 10.96
C ARG A 141 -17.77 -12.96 11.24
N TRP A 142 -17.42 -11.96 10.42
CA TRP A 142 -17.99 -10.62 10.54
C TRP A 142 -19.50 -10.66 10.32
N GLU A 143 -19.99 -11.35 9.29
CA GLU A 143 -21.44 -11.49 9.06
C GLU A 143 -22.15 -12.24 10.19
N GLN A 144 -21.56 -13.31 10.71
CA GLN A 144 -22.12 -14.04 11.86
C GLN A 144 -22.29 -13.14 13.09
N ARG A 145 -21.33 -12.25 13.35
CA ARG A 145 -21.43 -11.25 14.44
C ARG A 145 -22.55 -10.24 14.21
N GLN A 146 -22.80 -9.81 12.96
CA GLN A 146 -23.89 -8.88 12.65
C GLN A 146 -25.29 -9.50 12.88
N HIS A 147 -25.41 -10.83 12.78
CA HIS A 147 -26.68 -11.54 12.95
C HIS A 147 -26.85 -12.18 14.34
N GLN A 148 -25.90 -12.04 15.26
CA GLN A 148 -26.13 -12.39 16.66
C GLN A 148 -27.03 -11.32 17.30
N PRO A 149 -28.20 -11.69 17.86
CA PRO A 149 -28.94 -10.76 18.69
C PRO A 149 -28.02 -10.32 19.82
N GLY A 150 -27.88 -9.00 20.01
CA GLY A 150 -27.05 -8.43 21.06
C GLY A 150 -27.42 -9.04 22.43
N PRO A 151 -26.50 -9.07 23.40
CA PRO A 151 -26.80 -9.59 24.73
C PRO A 151 -28.06 -8.91 25.24
N ALA A 152 -29.07 -9.70 25.58
CA ALA A 152 -30.29 -9.21 26.22
C ALA A 152 -29.86 -8.28 27.35
N ALA A 153 -30.38 -7.05 27.33
CA ALA A 153 -30.09 -6.02 28.30
C ALA A 153 -30.16 -6.64 29.70
N ILE A 154 -29.01 -6.62 30.39
CA ILE A 154 -28.88 -7.06 31.77
C ILE A 154 -29.98 -6.37 32.56
N GLU A 155 -30.89 -7.15 33.14
CA GLU A 155 -31.95 -6.66 34.01
C GLU A 155 -31.34 -5.69 35.04
N ALA A 156 -31.85 -4.47 35.09
CA ALA A 156 -31.37 -3.46 36.00
C ALA A 156 -31.47 -3.97 37.45
N PRO A 157 -30.42 -3.81 38.28
CA PRO A 157 -30.50 -4.18 39.68
C PRO A 157 -31.59 -3.34 40.35
N THR A 158 -32.56 -4.01 40.96
CA THR A 158 -33.58 -3.42 41.81
C THR A 158 -32.92 -2.81 43.05
N THR A 159 -32.75 -1.49 43.05
CA THR A 159 -32.35 -0.74 44.25
C THR A 159 -33.50 -0.75 45.24
N ASN A 160 -33.44 -1.63 46.24
CA ASN A 160 -34.23 -1.48 47.45
C ASN A 160 -33.62 -2.27 48.60
N VAL A 161 -32.48 -1.82 49.13
CA VAL A 161 -32.12 -2.13 50.51
C VAL A 161 -31.24 -1.00 51.10
N ILE A 162 -31.71 -0.48 52.24
CA ILE A 162 -30.99 0.23 53.33
C ILE A 162 -30.57 1.69 53.10
N GLU A 163 -31.38 2.62 53.62
CA GLU A 163 -30.84 3.81 54.30
C GLU A 163 -31.60 3.99 55.63
N GLU A 164 -31.15 3.22 56.62
CA GLU A 164 -31.34 3.50 58.04
C GLU A 164 -30.01 4.09 58.55
N ALA A 165 -30.12 5.09 59.43
CA ALA A 165 -29.06 5.81 60.15
C ALA A 165 -28.41 7.05 59.48
N ALA A 166 -29.00 8.23 59.68
CA ALA A 166 -28.42 9.25 60.56
C ALA A 166 -29.32 10.50 60.70
N GLN A 167 -29.57 10.85 61.97
CA GLN A 167 -30.13 12.10 62.55
C GLN A 167 -31.66 12.27 62.60
#